data_AF-A0AA51MN31-F1
#
_entry.id   AF-A0AA51MN31-F1
#
_cell.length_a   1.000
_cell.length_b   1.000
_cell.length_c   1.000
_cell.angle_alpha   90.00
_cell.angle_beta   90.00
_cell.angle_gamma   90.00
#
_symmetry.space_group_name_H-M   'P 1'
#
loop_
_entity.id
_entity.type
_entity.pdbx_description
1 polymer ?
#
loop_
_entity_poly.entity_id
_entity_poly.type
_entity_poly.pdbx_seq_one_letter_code
_entity_poly.pdbx_strand_id
1 'polypeptide(L)'
;MAKRLAVQVTQPLLGQPPVLSDTVIYEAEGEPQYAWRVPSSNTGGWSVNTTNRQLARAFYNSVYSASLNTPIGWTGNHAGCVAGTTSSDFKNSVLARINYFRAMAGVPANITLDSTYSAKAQQAALMMSANNTLSHEPPSSWNCYTADGRAAAESSNISLGHNGWDAVGGQMRDNGSNNTAVGHRRWLLLPQTQRMGAGDVPASGSFSPANAVWVFDGNTFAARPSTHT
;
A
#
# COMPACT_ATOMS: atom_id res chain seq x y z
N MET A 1 8.80 -4.45 60.70
CA MET A 1 9.26 -4.94 59.38
C MET A 1 8.24 -4.56 58.32
N ALA A 2 8.70 -3.77 57.34
CA ALA A 2 8.12 -3.35 56.05
C ALA A 2 6.58 -3.25 55.85
N LYS A 3 6.05 -2.02 55.87
CA LYS A 3 4.83 -1.64 55.13
C LYS A 3 5.21 -1.47 53.66
N ARG A 4 4.65 -2.28 52.75
CA ARG A 4 4.75 -2.07 51.30
C ARG A 4 3.86 -0.89 50.89
N LEU A 5 4.46 0.15 50.31
CA LEU A 5 3.73 1.18 49.57
C LEU A 5 3.23 0.56 48.26
N ALA A 6 1.92 0.56 48.04
CA ALA A 6 1.35 0.30 46.73
C ALA A 6 1.40 1.59 45.90
N VAL A 7 2.21 1.60 44.85
CA VAL A 7 2.20 2.65 43.84
C VAL A 7 1.02 2.40 42.92
N GLN A 8 0.01 3.28 42.94
CA GLN A 8 -1.04 3.28 41.92
C GLN A 8 -0.41 3.75 40.60
N VAL A 9 -0.25 2.83 39.65
CA VAL A 9 0.04 3.18 38.26
C VAL A 9 -1.26 3.66 37.64
N THR A 10 -1.42 4.97 37.47
CA THR A 10 -2.47 5.54 36.64
C THR A 10 -2.16 5.17 35.19
N GLN A 11 -2.93 4.26 34.61
CA GLN A 11 -2.92 4.09 33.16
C GLN A 11 -3.28 5.43 32.52
N PRO A 12 -2.54 5.91 31.49
CA PRO A 12 -2.92 7.14 30.81
C PRO A 12 -4.31 6.94 30.24
N LEU A 13 -5.26 7.76 30.71
CA LEU A 13 -6.62 7.78 30.20
C LEU A 13 -6.52 8.31 28.76
N LEU A 14 -6.52 7.40 27.78
CA LEU A 14 -6.71 7.80 26.40
C LEU A 14 -8.10 8.46 26.35
N GLY A 15 -8.12 9.75 26.00
CA GLY A 15 -9.36 10.50 25.87
C GLY A 15 -10.33 9.83 24.87
N GLN A 16 -11.58 10.29 24.87
CA GLN A 16 -12.59 9.77 23.95
C GLN A 16 -12.04 9.75 22.52
N PRO A 17 -12.22 8.64 21.77
CA PRO A 17 -11.85 8.60 20.37
C PRO A 17 -12.56 9.75 19.64
N PRO A 18 -11.92 10.36 18.64
CA PRO A 18 -12.53 11.45 17.90
C PRO A 18 -13.83 10.97 17.26
N VAL A 19 -14.95 11.59 17.62
CA VAL A 19 -16.21 11.43 16.92
C VAL A 19 -16.25 12.53 15.86
N LEU A 20 -16.51 12.18 14.60
CA LEU A 20 -16.90 13.16 13.59
C LEU A 20 -18.15 13.87 14.13
N SER A 21 -18.14 15.20 14.19
CA SER A 21 -19.35 15.93 14.55
C SER A 21 -20.42 15.62 13.51
N ASP A 22 -21.62 15.21 13.94
CA ASP A 22 -22.79 15.05 13.07
C ASP A 22 -23.23 16.35 12.39
N THR A 23 -22.56 17.47 12.70
CA THR A 23 -22.64 18.71 11.97
C THR A 23 -21.96 18.56 10.61
N VAL A 24 -22.69 18.02 9.65
CA VAL A 24 -22.41 18.25 8.23
C VAL A 24 -22.71 19.72 7.96
N ILE A 25 -21.66 20.54 7.81
CA ILE A 25 -21.80 21.89 7.30
C ILE A 25 -22.05 21.75 5.79
N TYR A 26 -23.32 21.63 5.41
CA TYR A 26 -23.74 21.89 4.04
C TYR A 26 -23.87 23.41 3.88
N GLU A 27 -22.83 24.06 3.36
CA GLU A 27 -23.01 25.34 2.66
C GLU A 27 -22.79 25.08 1.17
N ALA A 28 -23.89 25.10 0.44
CA ALA A 28 -23.97 24.98 -0.99
C ALA A 28 -23.81 26.37 -1.62
N GLU A 29 -22.68 26.62 -2.27
CA GLU A 29 -22.52 27.59 -3.36
C GLU A 29 -21.23 27.20 -4.11
N GLY A 30 -21.38 26.39 -5.17
CA GLY A 30 -20.29 25.94 -6.05
C GLY A 30 -19.48 24.77 -5.48
N GLU A 31 -19.76 23.56 -5.96
CA GLU A 31 -18.90 22.38 -5.79
C GLU A 31 -17.42 22.78 -5.94
N PRO A 32 -16.63 22.83 -4.86
CA PRO A 32 -15.20 22.95 -5.04
C PRO A 32 -14.81 21.61 -5.62
N GLN A 33 -14.37 21.61 -6.87
CA GLN A 33 -13.68 20.47 -7.45
C GLN A 33 -12.42 20.22 -6.63
N TYR A 34 -12.56 19.56 -5.50
CA TYR A 34 -11.48 19.04 -4.69
C TYR A 34 -10.98 17.78 -5.38
N ALA A 35 -10.45 17.96 -6.59
CA ALA A 35 -9.48 17.08 -7.19
C ALA A 35 -8.17 17.23 -6.38
N TRP A 36 -8.17 16.78 -5.13
CA TRP A 36 -6.93 16.49 -4.42
C TRP A 36 -6.37 15.19 -4.99
N ARG A 37 -5.95 15.22 -6.26
CA ARG A 37 -5.00 14.23 -6.76
C ARG A 37 -3.74 14.41 -5.92
N VAL A 38 -3.12 13.31 -5.49
CA VAL A 38 -1.71 13.37 -5.06
C VAL A 38 -0.97 14.14 -6.15
N PRO A 39 -0.32 15.29 -5.85
CA PRO A 39 0.45 16.00 -6.86
C PRO A 39 1.42 14.99 -7.46
N SER A 40 1.33 14.76 -8.78
CA SER A 40 2.19 13.80 -9.48
C SER A 40 3.69 14.10 -9.28
N SER A 41 4.02 15.31 -8.81
CA SER A 41 5.37 15.79 -8.51
C SER A 41 5.91 15.40 -7.14
N ASN A 42 5.10 14.95 -6.17
CA ASN A 42 5.61 14.55 -4.86
C ASN A 42 4.88 13.31 -4.31
N THR A 43 5.58 12.18 -4.31
CA THR A 43 5.07 10.88 -3.86
C THR A 43 5.87 10.29 -2.69
N GLY A 44 6.77 11.07 -2.06
CA GLY A 44 7.63 10.56 -0.99
C GLY A 44 8.62 11.58 -0.44
N GLY A 45 9.64 11.10 0.28
CA GLY A 45 10.61 11.94 0.98
C GLY A 45 10.04 12.64 2.22
N TRP A 46 8.88 12.20 2.69
CA TRP A 46 8.19 12.83 3.80
C TRP A 46 8.72 12.38 5.16
N SER A 47 8.75 13.33 6.09
CA SER A 47 8.89 13.09 7.52
C SER A 47 7.73 13.79 8.23
N VAL A 48 7.08 13.10 9.15
CA VAL A 48 5.89 13.58 9.86
C VAL A 48 6.08 13.39 11.36
N ASN A 49 5.92 14.46 12.14
CA ASN A 49 5.87 14.35 13.59
C ASN A 49 4.49 13.79 13.99
N THR A 50 4.43 12.48 14.24
CA THR A 50 3.20 11.76 14.58
C THR A 50 2.67 12.06 15.98
N THR A 51 3.48 12.66 16.85
CA THR A 51 3.03 13.14 18.18
C THR A 51 2.21 14.43 18.09
N ASN A 52 2.38 15.19 17.00
CA ASN A 52 1.54 16.35 16.71
C ASN A 52 0.30 15.93 15.93
N ARG A 53 -0.83 15.89 16.64
CA ARG A 53 -2.15 15.53 16.08
C ARG A 53 -2.54 16.33 14.83
N GLN A 54 -2.24 17.63 14.79
CA GLN A 54 -2.60 18.47 13.64
C GLN A 54 -1.78 18.10 12.41
N LEU A 55 -0.47 17.86 12.57
CA LEU A 55 0.39 17.42 11.48
C LEU A 55 0.00 16.02 10.97
N ALA A 56 -0.29 15.08 11.88
CA ALA A 56 -0.78 13.75 11.50
C ALA A 56 -2.09 13.82 10.71
N ARG A 57 -3.06 14.63 11.17
CA ARG A 57 -4.34 14.83 10.47
C ARG A 57 -4.16 15.51 9.11
N ALA A 58 -3.32 16.53 9.03
CA ALA A 58 -3.04 17.21 7.78
C ALA A 58 -2.42 16.24 6.76
N PHE A 59 -1.45 15.43 7.18
CA PHE A 59 -0.81 14.43 6.32
C PHE A 59 -1.77 13.34 5.86
N TYR A 60 -2.66 12.87 6.75
CA TYR A 60 -3.73 11.95 6.37
C TYR A 60 -4.63 12.55 5.28
N ASN A 61 -5.10 13.79 5.45
CA ASN A 61 -5.99 14.42 4.47
C ASN A 61 -5.29 14.71 3.13
N SER A 62 -4.02 15.14 3.17
CA SER A 62 -3.30 15.56 1.96
C SER A 62 -2.67 14.42 1.16
N VAL A 63 -2.37 13.29 1.81
CA VAL A 63 -1.73 12.14 1.16
C VAL A 63 -2.60 10.91 1.21
N TYR A 64 -3.10 10.52 2.40
CA TYR A 64 -3.85 9.28 2.51
C TYR A 64 -5.18 9.36 1.76
N SER A 65 -5.96 10.40 2.02
CA SER A 65 -7.27 10.61 1.36
C SER A 65 -7.12 10.96 -0.12
N ALA A 66 -6.05 11.68 -0.50
CA ALA A 66 -5.80 12.12 -1.86
C ALA A 66 -5.49 10.97 -2.86
N SER A 67 -5.03 9.81 -2.37
CA SER A 67 -4.77 8.66 -3.24
C SER A 67 -6.04 7.86 -3.57
N LEU A 68 -7.14 8.08 -2.85
CA LEU A 68 -8.39 7.32 -2.99
C LEU A 68 -8.98 7.51 -4.39
N ASN A 69 -9.64 6.46 -4.89
CA ASN A 69 -10.40 6.47 -6.15
C ASN A 69 -9.62 6.91 -7.40
N THR A 70 -8.28 6.86 -7.36
CA THR A 70 -7.46 7.16 -8.56
C THR A 70 -7.80 6.15 -9.67
N PRO A 71 -8.18 6.60 -10.89
CA PRO A 71 -8.52 5.68 -11.98
C PRO A 71 -7.34 4.83 -12.43
N ILE A 72 -7.57 3.52 -12.54
CA ILE A 72 -6.51 2.55 -12.86
C ILE A 72 -5.88 2.76 -14.24
N GLY A 73 -6.69 3.04 -15.26
CA GLY A 73 -6.21 3.17 -16.64
C GLY A 73 -5.44 1.94 -17.13
N TRP A 74 -5.92 0.74 -16.80
CA TRP A 74 -5.29 -0.51 -17.21
C TRP A 74 -5.43 -0.74 -18.72
N THR A 75 -4.32 -1.05 -19.40
CA THR A 75 -4.26 -1.25 -20.86
C THR A 75 -4.18 -2.70 -21.29
N GLY A 76 -4.23 -3.64 -20.34
CA GLY A 76 -4.13 -5.08 -20.60
C GLY A 76 -5.47 -5.74 -20.90
N ASN A 77 -5.44 -7.06 -21.06
CA ASN A 77 -6.65 -7.88 -21.17
C ASN A 77 -6.36 -9.34 -20.78
N HIS A 78 -7.38 -10.02 -20.23
CA HIS A 78 -7.28 -11.42 -19.83
C HIS A 78 -7.28 -12.40 -21.01
N ALA A 79 -8.08 -12.15 -22.04
CA ALA A 79 -8.30 -13.11 -23.14
C ALA A 79 -7.03 -13.43 -23.93
N GLY A 80 -6.19 -12.41 -24.20
CA GLY A 80 -4.90 -12.57 -24.87
C GLY A 80 -3.70 -12.63 -23.92
N CYS A 81 -3.93 -12.75 -22.61
CA CYS A 81 -2.89 -12.68 -21.59
C CYS A 81 -1.97 -11.46 -21.70
N VAL A 82 -2.53 -10.31 -22.05
CA VAL A 82 -1.78 -9.06 -22.19
C VAL A 82 -1.74 -8.38 -20.83
N ALA A 83 -0.59 -8.42 -20.15
CA ALA A 83 -0.42 -7.79 -18.85
C ALA A 83 -0.71 -6.28 -18.86
N GLY A 84 -0.35 -5.60 -19.97
CA GLY A 84 -0.55 -4.16 -20.14
C GLY A 84 0.21 -3.33 -19.11
N THR A 85 -0.34 -2.17 -18.76
CA THR A 85 0.16 -1.32 -17.68
C THR A 85 -0.96 -0.47 -17.11
N THR A 86 -0.73 0.21 -16.00
CA THR A 86 -1.64 1.21 -15.42
C THR A 86 -1.16 2.64 -15.67
N SER A 87 -2.07 3.60 -15.50
CA SER A 87 -1.76 5.03 -15.69
C SER A 87 -0.68 5.50 -14.72
N SER A 88 0.08 6.53 -15.11
CA SER A 88 1.10 7.13 -14.24
C SER A 88 0.49 7.69 -12.94
N ASP A 89 -0.69 8.30 -13.03
CA ASP A 89 -1.41 8.80 -11.85
C ASP A 89 -1.76 7.66 -10.88
N PHE A 90 -2.21 6.52 -11.40
CA PHE A 90 -2.51 5.36 -10.58
C PHE A 90 -1.27 4.82 -9.87
N LYS A 91 -0.15 4.64 -10.59
CA LYS A 91 1.12 4.22 -10.00
C LYS A 91 1.60 5.20 -8.93
N ASN A 92 1.46 6.50 -9.18
CA ASN A 92 1.79 7.54 -8.21
C ASN A 92 0.91 7.45 -6.96
N SER A 93 -0.37 7.10 -7.10
CA SER A 93 -1.28 6.87 -5.95
C SER A 93 -0.85 5.66 -5.10
N VAL A 94 -0.42 4.57 -5.73
CA VAL A 94 0.14 3.38 -5.05
C VAL A 94 1.42 3.75 -4.32
N LEU A 95 2.34 4.42 -5.01
CA LEU A 95 3.61 4.87 -4.45
C LEU A 95 3.42 5.79 -3.24
N ALA A 96 2.54 6.78 -3.37
CA ALA A 96 2.20 7.70 -2.29
C ALA A 96 1.57 6.99 -1.10
N ARG A 97 0.70 5.99 -1.31
CA ARG A 97 0.12 5.18 -0.24
C ARG A 97 1.19 4.37 0.50
N ILE A 98 2.16 3.78 -0.20
CA ILE A 98 3.29 3.06 0.43
C ILE A 98 4.14 4.04 1.25
N ASN A 99 4.57 5.15 0.64
CA ASN A 99 5.41 6.15 1.31
C ASN A 99 4.69 6.86 2.45
N TYR A 100 3.36 7.03 2.39
CA TYR A 100 2.56 7.50 3.52
C TYR A 100 2.72 6.59 4.74
N PHE A 101 2.54 5.28 4.57
CA PHE A 101 2.69 4.35 5.69
C PHE A 101 4.11 4.31 6.22
N ARG A 102 5.11 4.39 5.34
CA ARG A 102 6.53 4.44 5.72
C ARG A 102 6.83 5.69 6.56
N ALA A 103 6.34 6.86 6.15
CA ALA A 103 6.51 8.12 6.89
C ALA A 103 5.83 8.05 8.26
N MET A 104 4.59 7.56 8.33
CA MET A 104 3.87 7.39 9.59
C MET A 104 4.53 6.36 10.53
N ALA A 105 5.28 5.41 9.99
CA ALA A 105 6.03 4.41 10.75
C ALA A 105 7.46 4.84 11.11
N GLY A 106 7.89 6.05 10.72
CA GLY A 106 9.24 6.55 11.04
C GLY A 106 10.38 5.92 10.23
N VAL A 107 10.06 5.21 9.13
CA VAL A 107 11.05 4.61 8.23
C VAL A 107 11.20 5.47 6.96
N PRO A 108 12.34 5.39 6.22
CA PRO A 108 12.55 6.21 5.04
C PRO A 108 11.42 6.10 4.01
N ALA A 109 10.72 7.20 3.77
CA ALA A 109 9.50 7.27 2.94
C ALA A 109 9.78 7.75 1.50
N ASN A 110 10.93 7.42 0.95
CA ASN A 110 11.42 7.89 -0.35
C ASN A 110 11.66 6.74 -1.34
N ILE A 111 10.93 5.63 -1.21
CA ILE A 111 11.04 4.55 -2.19
C ILE A 111 10.55 5.06 -3.55
N THR A 112 11.05 4.44 -4.62
CA THR A 112 10.60 4.67 -5.99
C THR A 112 10.09 3.38 -6.61
N LEU A 113 9.19 3.49 -7.59
CA LEU A 113 8.80 2.33 -8.40
C LEU A 113 9.83 2.11 -9.51
N ASP A 114 10.46 0.94 -9.49
CA ASP A 114 11.33 0.45 -10.55
C ASP A 114 10.46 -0.10 -11.70
N SER A 115 10.77 0.32 -12.93
CA SER A 115 9.98 -0.04 -14.11
C SER A 115 10.09 -1.54 -14.43
N THR A 116 11.23 -2.16 -14.17
CA THR A 116 11.45 -3.59 -14.41
C THR A 116 10.65 -4.42 -13.41
N TYR A 117 10.72 -4.08 -12.11
CA TYR A 117 9.91 -4.76 -11.09
C TYR A 117 8.42 -4.56 -11.34
N SER A 118 8.00 -3.36 -11.73
CA SER A 118 6.59 -3.07 -12.04
C SER A 118 6.08 -3.87 -13.25
N ALA A 119 6.89 -4.02 -14.30
CA ALA A 119 6.52 -4.84 -15.46
C ALA A 119 6.34 -6.32 -15.11
N LYS A 120 7.19 -6.87 -14.24
CA LYS A 120 7.04 -8.26 -13.74
C LYS A 120 5.85 -8.40 -12.79
N ALA A 121 5.68 -7.44 -11.88
CA ALA A 121 4.54 -7.40 -10.96
C ALA A 121 3.20 -7.32 -11.72
N GLN A 122 3.15 -6.59 -12.84
CA GLN A 122 1.94 -6.52 -13.68
C GLN A 122 1.58 -7.87 -14.30
N GLN A 123 2.57 -8.69 -14.68
CA GLN A 123 2.36 -10.06 -15.13
C GLN A 123 1.85 -10.95 -13.98
N ALA A 124 2.42 -10.81 -12.78
CA ALA A 124 1.95 -11.53 -11.60
C ALA A 124 0.50 -11.19 -11.25
N ALA A 125 0.14 -9.90 -11.24
CA ALA A 125 -1.23 -9.47 -10.98
C ALA A 125 -2.22 -10.06 -11.99
N LEU A 126 -1.86 -10.08 -13.29
CA LEU A 126 -2.68 -10.74 -14.31
C LEU A 126 -2.81 -12.25 -14.06
N MET A 127 -1.73 -12.94 -13.69
CA MET A 127 -1.78 -14.37 -13.35
C MET A 127 -2.72 -14.66 -12.18
N MET A 128 -2.66 -13.88 -11.09
CA MET A 128 -3.57 -14.05 -9.94
C MET A 128 -5.03 -13.81 -10.35
N SER A 129 -5.26 -12.75 -11.13
CA SER A 129 -6.60 -12.37 -11.61
C SER A 129 -7.18 -13.42 -12.56
N ALA A 130 -6.41 -13.90 -13.53
CA ALA A 130 -6.82 -14.90 -14.53
C ALA A 130 -7.17 -16.28 -13.93
N ASN A 131 -6.66 -16.57 -12.74
CA ASN A 131 -6.90 -17.84 -12.03
C ASN A 131 -7.77 -17.66 -10.77
N ASN A 132 -8.20 -16.45 -10.44
CA ASN A 132 -8.92 -16.11 -9.20
C ASN A 132 -8.29 -16.76 -7.95
N THR A 133 -6.97 -16.83 -7.90
CA THR A 133 -6.22 -17.58 -6.88
C THR A 133 -4.93 -16.84 -6.56
N LEU A 134 -4.55 -16.84 -5.28
CA LEU A 134 -3.24 -16.34 -4.83
C LEU A 134 -2.26 -17.50 -4.67
N SER A 135 -1.03 -17.30 -5.14
CA SER A 135 0.09 -18.18 -4.86
C SER A 135 1.39 -17.41 -4.94
N HIS A 136 2.26 -17.53 -3.94
CA HIS A 136 3.66 -17.09 -4.10
C HIS A 136 4.45 -18.05 -4.99
N GLU A 137 3.90 -19.22 -5.30
CA GLU A 137 4.49 -20.24 -6.16
C GLU A 137 3.51 -20.71 -7.25
N PRO A 138 3.08 -19.83 -8.18
CA PRO A 138 2.12 -20.22 -9.19
C PRO A 138 2.69 -21.33 -10.08
N PRO A 139 1.97 -22.46 -10.27
CA PRO A 139 2.42 -23.52 -11.17
C PRO A 139 2.36 -23.05 -12.63
N SER A 140 3.19 -23.66 -13.49
CA SER A 140 3.24 -23.34 -14.93
C SER A 140 1.96 -23.66 -15.69
N SER A 141 1.01 -24.39 -15.07
CA SER A 141 -0.31 -24.70 -15.62
C SER A 141 -1.33 -23.56 -15.47
N TRP A 142 -1.01 -22.51 -14.72
CA TRP A 142 -1.91 -21.36 -14.57
C TRP A 142 -2.15 -20.64 -15.90
N ASN A 143 -3.37 -20.12 -16.05
CA ASN A 143 -3.69 -19.22 -17.15
C ASN A 143 -2.78 -17.99 -17.09
N CYS A 144 -2.33 -17.52 -18.25
CA CYS A 144 -1.42 -16.39 -18.41
C CYS A 144 -0.08 -16.52 -17.66
N TYR A 145 0.35 -17.75 -17.37
CA TYR A 145 1.64 -18.00 -16.73
C TYR A 145 2.80 -17.42 -17.54
N THR A 146 3.71 -16.77 -16.82
CA THR A 146 5.01 -16.33 -17.34
C THR A 146 6.08 -16.58 -16.27
N ALA A 147 7.32 -16.82 -16.70
CA ALA A 147 8.44 -16.93 -15.76
C ALA A 147 8.65 -15.63 -14.97
N ASP A 148 8.45 -14.49 -15.62
CA ASP A 148 8.55 -13.17 -15.01
C ASP A 148 7.45 -12.91 -13.96
N GLY A 149 6.20 -13.27 -14.27
CA GLY A 149 5.10 -13.21 -13.31
C GLY A 149 5.29 -14.17 -12.14
N ARG A 150 5.83 -15.38 -12.38
CA ARG A 150 6.23 -16.33 -11.31
C ARG A 150 7.29 -15.74 -10.37
N ALA A 151 8.33 -15.12 -10.92
CA ALA A 151 9.40 -14.49 -10.14
C ALA A 151 8.88 -13.29 -9.34
N ALA A 152 7.98 -12.48 -9.93
CA ALA A 152 7.32 -11.41 -9.21
C ALA A 152 6.39 -11.92 -8.12
N ALA A 153 5.62 -12.99 -8.33
CA ALA A 153 4.76 -13.57 -7.30
C ALA A 153 5.56 -14.02 -6.06
N GLU A 154 6.76 -14.57 -6.25
CA GLU A 154 7.68 -14.95 -5.17
C GLU A 154 8.21 -13.73 -4.40
N SER A 155 8.43 -12.63 -5.13
CA SER A 155 9.11 -11.44 -4.60
C SER A 155 8.15 -10.32 -4.15
N SER A 156 6.84 -10.58 -4.18
CA SER A 156 5.82 -9.55 -3.97
C SER A 156 4.92 -9.85 -2.80
N ASN A 157 4.43 -8.80 -2.16
CA ASN A 157 3.13 -8.87 -1.51
C ASN A 157 2.05 -9.02 -2.59
N ILE A 158 1.13 -9.97 -2.44
CA ILE A 158 0.08 -10.25 -3.42
C ILE A 158 -1.30 -10.07 -2.79
N SER A 159 -2.25 -9.60 -3.59
CA SER A 159 -3.63 -9.38 -3.15
C SER A 159 -4.61 -9.74 -4.25
N LEU A 160 -5.75 -10.29 -3.85
CA LEU A 160 -6.87 -10.66 -4.72
C LEU A 160 -8.15 -10.10 -4.10
N GLY A 161 -9.04 -9.56 -4.95
CA GLY A 161 -10.22 -8.82 -4.51
C GLY A 161 -9.96 -7.32 -4.29
N HIS A 162 -8.70 -6.88 -4.36
CA HIS A 162 -8.29 -5.48 -4.22
C HIS A 162 -7.19 -5.13 -5.24
N ASN A 163 -7.08 -3.85 -5.58
CA ASN A 163 -5.95 -3.31 -6.34
C ASN A 163 -5.53 -1.92 -5.83
N GLY A 164 -4.42 -1.42 -6.37
CA GLY A 164 -3.94 -0.06 -6.16
C GLY A 164 -3.72 0.31 -4.70
N TRP A 165 -4.11 1.54 -4.37
CA TRP A 165 -4.02 2.09 -3.02
C TRP A 165 -4.84 1.30 -1.98
N ASP A 166 -5.90 0.60 -2.40
CA ASP A 166 -6.74 -0.21 -1.51
C ASP A 166 -6.05 -1.53 -1.16
N ALA A 167 -5.42 -2.18 -2.14
CA ALA A 167 -4.59 -3.37 -1.91
C ALA A 167 -3.44 -3.07 -0.94
N VAL A 168 -2.72 -1.95 -1.11
CA VAL A 168 -1.67 -1.54 -0.15
C VAL A 168 -2.25 -1.29 1.24
N GLY A 169 -3.46 -0.71 1.34
CA GLY A 169 -4.17 -0.56 2.61
C GLY A 169 -4.52 -1.91 3.26
N GLY A 170 -4.99 -2.88 2.47
CA GLY A 170 -5.24 -4.26 2.90
C GLY A 170 -3.99 -4.96 3.38
N GLN A 171 -2.91 -4.90 2.60
CA GLN A 171 -1.57 -5.41 2.97
C GLN A 171 -1.03 -4.75 4.23
N MET A 172 -1.35 -3.47 4.45
CA MET A 172 -0.94 -2.78 5.67
C MET A 172 -1.73 -3.24 6.89
N ARG A 173 -3.04 -3.51 6.75
CA ARG A 173 -3.87 -4.09 7.82
C ARG A 173 -3.51 -5.54 8.09
N ASP A 174 -3.10 -6.26 7.06
CA ASP A 174 -2.54 -7.61 7.10
C ASP A 174 -3.41 -8.59 7.91
N ASN A 175 -4.72 -8.51 7.72
CA ASN A 175 -5.67 -9.40 8.38
C ASN A 175 -5.71 -10.76 7.66
N GLY A 176 -6.21 -11.78 8.35
CA GLY A 176 -6.32 -13.13 7.81
C GLY A 176 -5.52 -14.15 8.63
N SER A 177 -6.07 -15.35 8.76
CA SER A 177 -5.47 -16.45 9.54
C SER A 177 -4.14 -16.95 8.96
N ASN A 178 -3.91 -16.72 7.66
CA ASN A 178 -2.66 -17.02 6.96
C ASN A 178 -1.61 -15.89 7.07
N ASN A 179 -1.95 -14.76 7.69
CA ASN A 179 -1.11 -13.57 7.80
C ASN A 179 -0.59 -13.32 9.22
N THR A 180 -0.51 -14.37 10.06
CA THR A 180 -0.12 -14.25 11.49
C THR A 180 1.25 -13.62 11.70
N ALA A 181 2.18 -13.79 10.75
CA ALA A 181 3.51 -13.19 10.79
C ALA A 181 3.56 -11.72 10.32
N VAL A 182 2.41 -11.14 9.93
CA VAL A 182 2.26 -9.79 9.38
C VAL A 182 3.28 -9.49 8.27
N GLY A 183 3.45 -10.47 7.37
CA GLY A 183 4.48 -10.46 6.33
C GLY A 183 4.32 -9.29 5.36
N HIS A 184 3.10 -8.99 4.93
CA HIS A 184 2.85 -7.90 3.99
C HIS A 184 3.23 -6.55 4.59
N ARG A 185 2.76 -6.30 5.83
CA ARG A 185 3.10 -5.11 6.61
C ARG A 185 4.61 -4.98 6.79
N ARG A 186 5.28 -6.08 7.18
CA ARG A 186 6.72 -6.10 7.42
C ARG A 186 7.50 -5.69 6.17
N TRP A 187 7.13 -6.21 5.00
CA TRP A 187 7.86 -5.92 3.77
C TRP A 187 7.61 -4.50 3.22
N LEU A 188 6.39 -3.96 3.35
CA LEU A 188 6.11 -2.56 2.99
C LEU A 188 6.91 -1.57 3.85
N LEU A 189 7.12 -1.91 5.12
CA LEU A 189 7.81 -1.07 6.10
C LEU A 189 9.30 -1.40 6.27
N LEU A 190 9.87 -2.28 5.44
CA LEU A 190 11.28 -2.65 5.57
C LEU A 190 12.15 -1.40 5.32
N PRO A 191 12.92 -0.91 6.32
CA PRO A 191 13.60 0.39 6.20
C PRO A 191 14.64 0.44 5.09
N GLN A 192 15.28 -0.68 4.77
CA GLN A 192 16.36 -0.75 3.78
C GLN A 192 15.87 -0.67 2.33
N THR A 193 14.61 -1.04 2.05
CA THR A 193 14.08 -1.06 0.69
C THR A 193 14.07 0.36 0.13
N GLN A 194 14.64 0.52 -1.06
CA GLN A 194 14.68 1.77 -1.82
C GLN A 194 13.84 1.70 -3.09
N ARG A 195 13.72 0.50 -3.66
CA ARG A 195 12.95 0.28 -4.90
C ARG A 195 11.88 -0.78 -4.67
N MET A 196 10.70 -0.54 -5.22
CA MET A 196 9.62 -1.53 -5.28
C MET A 196 9.08 -1.58 -6.72
N GLY A 197 8.17 -2.50 -7.01
CA GLY A 197 7.41 -2.53 -8.26
C GLY A 197 5.93 -2.69 -7.97
N ALA A 198 5.07 -2.16 -8.81
CA ALA A 198 3.61 -2.30 -8.65
C ALA A 198 2.97 -2.81 -9.95
N GLY A 199 2.10 -3.81 -9.81
CA GLY A 199 1.26 -4.34 -10.87
C GLY A 199 -0.16 -4.51 -10.39
N ASP A 200 -1.12 -4.14 -11.25
CA ASP A 200 -2.52 -4.03 -10.84
C ASP A 200 -3.46 -4.38 -12.00
N VAL A 201 -4.47 -5.19 -11.71
CA VAL A 201 -5.52 -5.57 -12.65
C VAL A 201 -6.88 -5.24 -12.03
N PRO A 202 -7.81 -4.59 -12.77
CA PRO A 202 -9.16 -4.33 -12.29
C PRO A 202 -10.03 -5.58 -12.33
N ALA A 203 -11.17 -5.52 -11.64
CA ALA A 203 -12.23 -6.51 -11.81
C ALA A 203 -12.72 -6.47 -13.27
N SER A 204 -12.93 -7.65 -13.87
CA SER A 204 -13.52 -7.74 -15.20
C SER A 204 -14.27 -9.06 -15.36
N GLY A 205 -15.59 -8.99 -15.52
CA GLY A 205 -16.44 -10.19 -15.58
C GLY A 205 -16.23 -11.09 -14.35
N SER A 206 -15.82 -12.34 -14.57
CA SER A 206 -15.51 -13.31 -13.51
C SER A 206 -14.09 -13.18 -12.95
N PHE A 207 -13.25 -12.29 -13.47
CA PHE A 207 -11.88 -12.10 -12.98
C PHE A 207 -11.85 -11.09 -11.84
N SER A 208 -11.35 -11.52 -10.70
CA SER A 208 -11.16 -10.67 -9.52
C SER A 208 -10.07 -9.64 -9.78
N PRO A 209 -10.18 -8.42 -9.21
CA PRO A 209 -9.07 -7.49 -9.23
C PRO A 209 -7.90 -8.09 -8.45
N ALA A 210 -6.68 -7.76 -8.85
CA ALA A 210 -5.48 -8.27 -8.23
C ALA A 210 -4.38 -7.20 -8.18
N ASN A 211 -3.49 -7.34 -7.21
CA ASN A 211 -2.31 -6.52 -7.05
C ASN A 211 -1.09 -7.37 -6.69
N ALA A 212 0.06 -6.94 -7.19
CA ALA A 212 1.36 -7.40 -6.73
C ALA A 212 2.24 -6.17 -6.45
N VAL A 213 2.83 -6.10 -5.26
CA VAL A 213 3.87 -5.13 -4.90
C VAL A 213 5.17 -5.88 -4.71
N TRP A 214 6.12 -5.73 -5.62
CA TRP A 214 7.47 -6.29 -5.50
C TRP A 214 8.20 -5.58 -4.35
N VAL A 215 8.68 -6.35 -3.36
CA VAL A 215 9.23 -5.83 -2.10
C VAL A 215 10.70 -6.18 -1.87
N PHE A 216 11.31 -7.05 -2.69
CA PHE A 216 12.71 -7.46 -2.55
C PHE A 216 13.63 -6.75 -3.54
N ASP A 217 14.26 -5.64 -3.14
CA ASP A 217 15.32 -5.00 -3.92
C ASP A 217 16.72 -5.46 -3.47
N GLY A 218 17.76 -4.92 -4.11
CA GLY A 218 19.15 -5.21 -3.76
C GLY A 218 19.56 -4.81 -2.34
N ASN A 219 18.73 -4.06 -1.60
CA ASN A 219 18.99 -3.61 -0.24
C ASN A 219 18.25 -4.44 0.83
N THR A 220 17.45 -5.44 0.44
CA THR A 220 16.61 -6.25 1.36
C THR A 220 17.37 -6.79 2.58
N PHE A 221 18.64 -7.16 2.40
CA PHE A 221 19.50 -7.70 3.45
C PHE A 221 20.67 -6.77 3.82
N ALA A 222 20.64 -5.52 3.37
CA ALA A 222 21.63 -4.52 3.74
C ALA A 222 21.48 -4.09 5.20
N ALA A 223 22.49 -3.36 5.70
CA ALA A 223 22.44 -2.75 7.02
C ALA A 223 21.23 -1.82 7.15
N ARG A 224 20.57 -1.86 8.32
CA ARG A 224 19.41 -1.00 8.58
C ARG A 224 19.82 0.46 8.67
N PRO A 225 19.18 1.38 7.92
CA PRO A 225 19.39 2.80 8.11
C PRO A 225 18.80 3.25 9.45
N SER A 226 19.19 4.45 9.88
CA SER A 226 18.52 5.12 10.99
C SER A 226 17.04 5.32 10.69
N THR A 227 16.19 4.97 11.64
CA THR A 227 14.75 5.28 11.64
C THR A 227 14.51 6.41 12.64
N HIS A 228 13.64 7.34 12.31
CA HIS A 228 13.30 8.45 13.21
C HIS A 228 12.03 8.13 14.01
N THR A 229 11.97 8.58 15.25
CA THR A 229 10.77 8.61 16.09
C THR A 229 10.26 10.02 16.24
#